data_AF-A0A7D5N9R0-F1
#
_entry.id   AF-A0A7D5N9R0-F1
#
_cell.length_a   1.000
_cell.length_b   1.000
_cell.length_c   1.000
_cell.angle_alpha   90.00
_cell.angle_beta   90.00
_cell.angle_gamma   90.00
#
_symmetry.space_group_name_H-M   'P 1'
#
loop_
_entity.id
_entity.type
_entity.pdbx_description
1 polymer ?
#
loop_
_entity_poly.entity_id
_entity_poly.type
_entity_poly.pdbx_seq_one_letter_code
_entity_poly.pdbx_strand_id
1 'polypeptide(L)'
;MSSADFEQLEELALSCPFVNGSAVYKARSLYAHIHPGISYNDLEICNAVGVYKSSLGNSTDGINDEESSNIIVYPNPTHSELQISFPQSEGSVQIQVFNMTSVQVLNLKNNLQNGKINLPVSFLTPGIYSIRIQLNHKVEYSKFIKI
;
A
#
# COMPACT_ATOMS: atom_id res chain seq x y z
N MET A 1 -38.94 20.89 5.64
CA MET A 1 -37.73 20.96 6.49
C MET A 1 -37.52 22.40 6.86
N SER A 2 -37.23 22.68 8.13
CA SER A 2 -36.82 24.02 8.57
C SER A 2 -35.45 24.35 7.97
N SER A 3 -35.11 25.63 7.78
CA SER A 3 -33.78 26.05 7.34
C SER A 3 -32.67 25.54 8.27
N ALA A 4 -32.96 25.43 9.56
CA ALA A 4 -32.05 24.87 10.56
C ALA A 4 -31.83 23.36 10.39
N ASP A 5 -32.82 22.61 9.91
CA ASP A 5 -32.69 21.17 9.66
C ASP A 5 -31.78 20.92 8.46
N PHE A 6 -31.82 21.82 7.48
CA PHE A 6 -30.99 21.74 6.28
C PHE A 6 -29.51 22.00 6.62
N GLU A 7 -29.23 23.03 7.42
CA GLU A 7 -27.88 23.37 7.88
C GLU A 7 -27.24 22.23 8.70
N GLN A 8 -27.99 21.61 9.61
CA GLN A 8 -27.50 20.44 10.37
C GLN A 8 -27.25 19.22 9.48
N LEU A 9 -28.07 19.05 8.44
CA LEU A 9 -27.93 17.92 7.52
C LEU A 9 -26.73 18.11 6.59
N GLU A 10 -26.45 19.35 6.19
CA GLU A 10 -25.23 19.73 5.49
C GLU A 10 -23.98 19.51 6.35
N GLU A 11 -23.99 19.97 7.60
CA GLU A 11 -22.88 19.78 8.55
C GLU A 11 -22.54 18.29 8.73
N LEU A 12 -23.57 17.46 8.93
CA LEU A 12 -23.39 16.02 9.11
C LEU A 12 -22.87 15.36 7.82
N ALA A 13 -23.33 15.81 6.65
CA ALA A 13 -22.88 15.30 5.35
C ALA A 13 -21.42 15.68 5.03
N LEU A 14 -20.96 16.85 5.49
CA LEU A 14 -19.58 17.34 5.35
C LEU A 14 -18.61 16.76 6.40
N SER A 15 -19.10 15.98 7.36
CA SER A 15 -18.24 15.36 8.37
C SER A 15 -17.56 14.07 7.89
N CYS A 16 -16.47 13.67 8.56
CA CYS A 16 -15.71 12.48 8.20
C CYS A 16 -16.48 11.18 8.53
N PRO A 17 -16.73 10.28 7.57
CA PRO A 17 -17.44 9.02 7.82
C PRO A 17 -16.69 8.06 8.74
N PHE A 18 -15.37 8.18 8.89
CA PHE A 18 -14.61 7.32 9.82
C PHE A 18 -14.75 7.73 11.29
N VAL A 19 -15.23 8.95 11.55
CA VAL A 19 -15.52 9.44 12.91
C VAL A 19 -16.99 9.28 13.24
N ASN A 20 -17.86 9.81 12.37
CA ASN A 20 -19.31 9.87 12.59
C ASN A 20 -20.08 8.69 11.95
N GLY A 21 -19.38 7.77 11.31
CA GLY A 21 -19.92 6.48 10.88
C GLY A 21 -21.11 6.57 9.92
N SER A 22 -22.08 5.68 10.13
CA SER A 22 -23.26 5.55 9.26
C SER A 22 -24.15 6.80 9.20
N ALA A 23 -24.04 7.71 10.16
CA ALA A 23 -24.81 8.95 10.19
C ALA A 23 -24.47 9.85 8.99
N VAL A 24 -23.19 9.94 8.64
CA VAL A 24 -22.68 10.72 7.50
C VAL A 24 -23.25 10.20 6.19
N TYR A 25 -23.21 8.89 5.96
CA TYR A 25 -23.71 8.29 4.72
C TYR A 25 -25.22 8.47 4.54
N LYS A 26 -25.99 8.40 5.64
CA LYS A 26 -27.43 8.68 5.62
C LYS A 26 -27.72 10.16 5.32
N ALA A 27 -26.97 11.06 5.96
CA ALA A 27 -27.09 12.50 5.71
C ALA A 27 -26.81 12.84 4.24
N ARG A 28 -25.72 12.30 3.67
CA ARG A 28 -25.38 12.51 2.25
C ARG A 28 -26.43 11.97 1.28
N SER A 29 -27.03 10.83 1.61
CA SER A 29 -28.10 10.26 0.79
C SER A 29 -29.33 11.17 0.74
N LEU A 30 -29.67 11.78 1.87
CA LEU A 30 -30.77 12.75 1.96
C LEU A 30 -30.39 14.08 1.28
N TYR A 31 -29.18 14.58 1.49
CA TYR A 31 -28.70 15.83 0.93
C TYR A 31 -28.57 15.78 -0.60
N ALA A 32 -28.17 14.62 -1.15
CA ALA A 32 -28.09 14.38 -2.59
C ALA A 32 -29.47 14.37 -3.29
N HIS A 33 -30.57 14.15 -2.55
CA HIS A 33 -31.92 14.30 -3.08
C HIS A 33 -32.27 15.78 -3.35
N ILE A 34 -31.71 16.69 -2.55
CA ILE A 34 -31.95 18.13 -2.66
C ILE A 34 -30.95 18.76 -3.64
N HIS A 35 -29.68 18.35 -3.58
CA HIS A 35 -28.59 18.82 -4.43
C HIS A 35 -28.02 17.66 -5.26
N PRO A 36 -28.66 17.32 -6.39
CA PRO A 36 -28.17 16.24 -7.25
C PRO A 36 -26.81 16.62 -7.84
N GLY A 37 -25.90 15.66 -7.89
CA GLY A 37 -24.56 15.82 -8.49
C GLY A 37 -23.46 16.27 -7.53
N ILE A 38 -23.77 16.50 -6.26
CA ILE A 38 -22.73 16.67 -5.23
C ILE A 38 -21.98 15.35 -5.02
N SER A 39 -20.67 15.46 -4.79
CA SER A 39 -19.81 14.33 -4.44
C SER A 39 -18.87 14.73 -3.32
N TYR A 40 -18.66 13.84 -2.35
CA TYR A 40 -17.84 14.09 -1.19
C TYR A 40 -16.50 13.37 -1.33
N ASN A 41 -15.40 14.11 -1.19
CA ASN A 41 -14.06 13.54 -1.13
C ASN A 41 -13.76 13.11 0.31
N ASP A 42 -14.14 11.88 0.66
CA ASP A 42 -13.95 11.35 2.01
C ASP A 42 -12.51 11.41 2.51
N LEU A 43 -11.54 11.25 1.60
CA LEU A 43 -10.13 11.33 1.96
C LEU A 43 -9.75 12.74 2.42
N GLU A 44 -10.19 13.75 1.70
CA GLU A 44 -9.90 15.16 2.03
C GLU A 44 -10.64 15.60 3.30
N ILE A 45 -11.93 15.27 3.41
CA ILE A 45 -12.76 15.56 4.59
C ILE A 45 -12.16 14.91 5.84
N CYS A 46 -11.74 13.65 5.76
CA CYS A 46 -11.16 12.94 6.89
C CYS A 46 -9.74 13.43 7.23
N ASN A 47 -8.92 13.74 6.23
CA ASN A 47 -7.59 14.30 6.46
C ASN A 47 -7.66 15.67 7.17
N ALA A 48 -8.66 16.50 6.84
CA ALA A 48 -8.87 17.81 7.48
C ALA A 48 -9.14 17.72 8.99
N VAL A 49 -9.64 16.58 9.47
CA VAL A 49 -9.86 16.30 10.91
C VAL A 49 -8.81 15.35 11.50
N GLY A 50 -7.71 15.10 10.78
CA GLY A 50 -6.59 14.29 11.25
C GLY A 50 -6.76 12.78 11.10
N VAL A 51 -7.77 12.31 10.36
CA VAL A 51 -7.94 10.89 10.05
C VAL A 51 -7.28 10.56 8.72
N TYR A 52 -6.08 10.01 8.79
CA TYR A 52 -5.28 9.66 7.62
C TYR A 52 -5.40 8.17 7.28
N LYS A 53 -5.62 7.85 6.01
CA LYS A 53 -5.51 6.48 5.51
C LYS A 53 -4.03 6.14 5.32
N SER A 54 -3.33 5.76 6.38
CA SER A 54 -1.99 5.17 6.24
C SER A 54 -2.14 3.79 5.57
N SER A 55 -1.50 3.60 4.42
CA SER A 55 -1.40 2.27 3.78
C SER A 55 -0.54 1.29 4.61
N LEU A 56 0.07 1.76 5.70
CA LEU A 56 0.57 0.93 6.77
C LEU A 56 -0.45 0.96 7.90
N GLY A 57 -1.08 -0.18 8.18
CA GLY A 57 -1.84 -0.38 9.40
C GLY A 57 -0.90 -0.33 10.59
N ASN A 58 -0.64 0.87 11.11
CA ASN A 58 -0.06 1.09 12.41
C ASN A 58 -1.17 1.68 13.28
N SER A 59 -1.88 0.78 13.97
CA SER A 59 -2.53 1.14 15.22
C SER A 59 -1.46 1.75 16.13
N THR A 60 -1.77 2.93 16.64
CA THR A 60 -0.95 3.74 17.53
C THR A 60 -0.26 2.93 18.62
N ASP A 61 1.08 2.84 18.56
CA ASP A 61 1.93 2.96 19.74
C ASP A 61 3.31 3.43 19.28
N GLY A 62 3.87 4.42 19.98
CA GLY A 62 4.97 5.25 19.49
C GLY A 62 6.22 4.45 19.13
N ILE A 63 6.75 4.64 17.91
CA ILE A 63 8.08 4.17 17.55
C ILE A 63 8.70 5.20 16.60
N ASN A 64 9.91 5.60 16.95
CA ASN A 64 10.80 6.49 16.22
C ASN A 64 10.76 6.24 14.72
N ASP A 65 10.79 7.32 13.94
CA ASP A 65 11.19 7.34 12.54
C ASP A 65 12.61 6.77 12.42
N GLU A 66 12.76 5.45 12.46
CA GLU A 66 13.91 4.80 11.88
C GLU A 66 13.74 4.87 10.37
N GLU A 67 14.52 5.78 9.78
CA GLU A 67 14.72 5.96 8.35
C GLU A 67 14.43 4.66 7.59
N SER A 68 13.31 4.66 6.88
CA SER A 68 12.83 3.53 6.08
C SER A 68 13.85 3.24 4.99
N SER A 69 14.80 2.39 5.33
CA SER A 69 15.78 1.79 4.45
C SER A 69 15.02 0.83 3.54
N ASN A 70 14.51 1.38 2.43
CA ASN A 70 13.57 0.71 1.52
C ASN A 70 14.33 -0.19 0.53
N ILE A 71 13.89 -1.44 0.38
CA ILE A 71 14.40 -2.35 -0.65
C ILE A 71 13.65 -2.05 -1.96
N ILE A 72 14.38 -1.81 -3.04
CA ILE A 72 13.81 -1.40 -4.33
C ILE A 72 13.97 -2.55 -5.33
N VAL A 73 12.89 -2.88 -6.03
CA VAL A 73 12.84 -3.96 -7.03
C VAL A 73 12.53 -3.38 -8.41
N TYR A 74 13.43 -3.53 -9.37
CA TYR A 74 13.32 -2.94 -10.71
C TYR A 74 14.03 -3.79 -11.78
N PRO A 75 13.67 -3.66 -13.08
CA PRO A 75 12.49 -2.96 -13.57
C PRO A 75 11.22 -3.75 -13.27
N ASN A 76 10.10 -3.05 -13.08
CA ASN A 76 8.78 -3.66 -13.02
C ASN A 76 7.86 -2.86 -13.95
N PRO A 77 7.42 -3.40 -15.10
CA PRO A 77 7.60 -4.79 -15.57
C PRO A 77 9.05 -5.18 -15.97
N THR A 78 9.34 -6.48 -16.06
CA THR A 78 10.64 -7.03 -16.50
C THR A 78 10.49 -8.11 -17.58
N HIS A 79 11.52 -8.28 -18.42
CA HIS A 79 11.63 -9.31 -19.45
C HIS A 79 12.56 -10.47 -19.07
N SER A 80 13.79 -10.20 -18.62
CA SER A 80 14.83 -11.24 -18.48
C SER A 80 15.50 -11.22 -17.12
N GLU A 81 15.69 -10.04 -16.54
CA GLU A 81 16.42 -9.84 -15.31
C GLU A 81 15.72 -8.84 -14.40
N LEU A 82 15.76 -9.11 -13.11
CA LEU A 82 15.24 -8.25 -12.06
C LEU A 82 16.39 -7.91 -11.12
N GLN A 83 16.56 -6.62 -10.84
CA GLN A 83 17.53 -6.12 -9.90
C GLN A 83 16.84 -5.72 -8.60
N ILE A 84 17.41 -6.19 -7.49
CA ILE A 84 16.97 -5.83 -6.15
C ILE A 84 18.09 -5.01 -5.53
N SER A 85 17.79 -3.75 -5.22
CA SER A 85 18.69 -2.82 -4.56
C SER A 85 18.34 -2.73 -3.09
N PHE A 86 19.36 -2.83 -2.26
CA PHE A 86 19.26 -2.86 -0.82
C PHE A 86 19.92 -1.60 -0.26
N PRO A 87 19.44 -1.11 0.89
CA PRO A 87 20.04 0.04 1.57
C PRO A 87 21.39 -0.27 2.24
N GLN A 88 21.61 -1.54 2.61
CA GLN A 88 22.89 -2.01 3.16
C GLN A 88 23.73 -2.67 2.07
N SER A 89 25.06 -2.61 2.20
CA SER A 89 25.99 -3.13 1.18
C SER A 89 26.30 -4.62 1.35
N GLU A 90 26.14 -5.16 2.56
CA GLU A 90 26.51 -6.52 2.95
C GLU A 90 25.40 -7.14 3.81
N GLY A 91 25.29 -8.47 3.79
CA GLY A 91 24.31 -9.21 4.58
C GLY A 91 23.90 -10.53 3.93
N SER A 92 23.34 -11.45 4.71
CA SER A 92 22.79 -12.69 4.16
C SER A 92 21.37 -12.45 3.69
N VAL A 93 21.11 -12.72 2.41
CA VAL A 93 19.81 -12.50 1.78
C VAL A 93 19.23 -13.82 1.30
N GLN A 94 17.97 -14.06 1.63
CA GLN A 94 17.15 -15.10 1.02
C GLN A 94 16.03 -14.47 0.19
N ILE A 95 15.97 -14.81 -1.08
CA ILE A 95 14.95 -14.34 -2.03
C ILE A 95 14.10 -15.54 -2.44
N GLN A 96 12.79 -15.44 -2.23
CA GLN A 96 11.82 -16.43 -2.67
C GLN A 96 10.82 -15.78 -3.63
N VAL A 97 10.54 -16.43 -4.75
CA VAL A 97 9.56 -15.96 -5.74
C VAL A 97 8.42 -16.96 -5.80
N PHE A 98 7.19 -16.43 -5.79
CA PHE A 98 5.95 -17.19 -5.83
C PHE A 98 5.10 -16.72 -7.01
N ASN A 99 4.43 -17.67 -7.68
CA ASN A 99 3.43 -17.36 -8.69
C ASN A 99 2.10 -16.88 -8.04
N MET A 100 1.08 -16.60 -8.85
CA MET A 100 -0.24 -16.17 -8.37
C MET A 100 -0.97 -17.22 -7.52
N THR A 101 -0.61 -18.50 -7.62
CA THR A 101 -1.16 -19.59 -6.80
C THR A 101 -0.31 -19.88 -5.56
N SER A 102 0.61 -18.97 -5.20
CA SER A 102 1.50 -19.09 -4.03
C SER A 102 2.46 -20.28 -4.09
N VAL A 103 2.67 -20.87 -5.27
CA VAL A 103 3.69 -21.90 -5.47
C VAL A 103 5.05 -21.23 -5.61
N GLN A 104 6.03 -21.68 -4.84
CA GLN A 104 7.40 -21.20 -4.91
C GLN A 104 8.06 -21.66 -6.22
N VAL A 105 8.41 -20.72 -7.07
CA VAL A 105 9.06 -20.98 -8.37
C VAL A 105 10.58 -20.74 -8.33
N LEU A 106 11.07 -19.96 -7.36
CA LEU A 106 12.50 -19.72 -7.14
C LEU A 106 12.80 -19.52 -5.65
N ASN A 107 13.95 -20.01 -5.22
CA ASN A 107 14.51 -19.78 -3.89
C ASN A 107 16.03 -19.64 -4.01
N LEU A 108 16.54 -18.45 -3.74
CA LEU A 108 17.96 -18.15 -3.77
C LEU A 108 18.41 -17.69 -2.39
N LYS A 109 19.52 -18.26 -1.92
CA LYS A 109 20.26 -17.78 -0.76
C LYS A 109 21.59 -17.26 -1.27
N ASN A 110 21.88 -15.99 -1.03
CA ASN A 110 23.13 -15.39 -1.43
C ASN A 110 23.58 -14.35 -0.40
N ASN A 111 24.86 -14.02 -0.43
CA ASN A 111 25.38 -12.90 0.31
C ASN A 111 25.34 -11.66 -0.58
N LEU A 112 24.87 -10.56 0.00
CA LEU A 112 24.81 -9.28 -0.67
C LEU A 112 26.22 -8.78 -0.97
N GLN A 113 26.46 -8.44 -2.23
CA GLN A 113 27.70 -7.78 -2.65
C GLN A 113 27.31 -6.44 -3.26
N ASN A 114 27.80 -5.36 -2.67
CA ASN A 114 27.61 -3.99 -3.16
C ASN A 114 26.13 -3.53 -3.17
N GLY A 115 25.31 -4.04 -2.24
CA GLY A 115 23.92 -3.60 -2.07
C GLY A 115 22.98 -3.96 -3.22
N LYS A 116 23.39 -4.85 -4.14
CA LYS A 116 22.57 -5.23 -5.30
C LYS A 116 22.60 -6.73 -5.51
N ILE A 117 21.46 -7.29 -5.92
CA ILE A 117 21.35 -8.68 -6.38
C ILE A 117 20.63 -8.69 -7.73
N ASN A 118 21.25 -9.34 -8.72
CA ASN A 118 20.63 -9.61 -9.99
C ASN A 118 19.97 -11.00 -9.94
N LEU A 119 18.68 -11.02 -10.29
CA LEU A 119 17.84 -12.19 -10.31
C LEU A 119 17.42 -12.49 -11.76
N PRO A 120 17.94 -13.56 -12.39
CA PRO A 120 17.44 -13.97 -13.70
C PRO A 120 15.99 -14.46 -13.55
N VAL A 121 15.10 -13.95 -14.39
CA VAL A 121 13.67 -14.29 -14.42
C VAL A 121 13.18 -14.68 -15.83
N SER A 122 14.12 -14.85 -16.77
CA SER A 122 13.82 -15.21 -18.17
C SER A 122 13.10 -16.54 -18.32
N PHE A 123 13.32 -17.49 -17.40
CA PHE A 123 12.68 -18.81 -17.40
C PHE A 123 11.24 -18.80 -16.86
N LEU A 124 10.78 -17.67 -16.29
CA LEU A 124 9.42 -17.53 -15.80
C LEU A 124 8.47 -17.20 -16.95
N THR A 125 7.29 -17.83 -16.92
CA THR A 125 6.19 -17.49 -17.83
C THR A 125 5.71 -16.05 -17.59
N PRO A 126 5.18 -15.34 -18.61
CA PRO A 126 4.56 -14.03 -18.39
C PRO A 126 3.44 -14.10 -17.34
N GLY A 127 3.40 -13.14 -16.42
CA GLY A 127 2.45 -13.13 -15.32
C GLY A 127 2.88 -12.28 -14.13
N ILE A 128 2.07 -12.32 -13.07
CA ILE A 128 2.30 -11.61 -11.81
C ILE A 128 2.98 -12.55 -10.81
N TYR A 129 4.03 -12.06 -10.17
CA TYR A 129 4.79 -12.80 -9.18
C TYR A 129 4.93 -11.99 -7.90
N SER A 130 4.91 -12.70 -6.76
CA SER A 130 5.22 -12.15 -5.45
C SER A 130 6.63 -12.54 -5.05
N ILE A 131 7.40 -11.60 -4.50
CA ILE A 131 8.74 -11.82 -3.98
C ILE A 131 8.72 -11.63 -2.48
N ARG A 132 9.31 -12.58 -1.75
CA ARG A 132 9.67 -12.45 -0.34
C ARG A 132 11.17 -12.32 -0.22
N ILE A 133 11.62 -11.24 0.37
CA ILE A 133 13.03 -10.90 0.55
C ILE A 133 13.30 -10.90 2.05
N GLN A 134 14.18 -11.79 2.51
CA GLN A 134 14.64 -11.83 3.89
C GLN A 134 16.09 -11.40 3.94
N LEU A 135 16.37 -10.35 4.69
CA LEU A 135 17.71 -9.79 4.88
C LEU A 135 17.96 -9.68 6.37
N ASN A 136 18.90 -10.47 6.88
CA ASN A 136 19.14 -10.66 8.31
C ASN A 136 17.83 -11.02 9.06
N HIS A 137 17.26 -10.11 9.84
CA HIS A 137 16.01 -10.28 10.58
C HIS A 137 14.79 -9.58 9.96
N LYS A 138 14.97 -8.80 8.88
CA LYS A 138 13.89 -8.07 8.21
C LYS A 138 13.34 -8.87 7.05
N VAL A 139 12.02 -8.98 6.95
CA VAL A 139 11.32 -9.60 5.83
C VAL A 139 10.51 -8.54 5.11
N GLU A 140 10.70 -8.44 3.79
CA GLU A 140 10.00 -7.50 2.92
C GLU A 140 9.32 -8.25 1.78
N TYR A 141 8.15 -7.75 1.38
CA TYR A 141 7.35 -8.33 0.31
C TYR A 141 7.22 -7.33 -0.83
N SER A 142 7.42 -7.81 -2.05
CA SER A 142 7.24 -7.00 -3.26
C SER A 142 6.52 -7.82 -4.33
N LYS A 143 6.05 -7.15 -5.38
CA LYS A 143 5.39 -7.76 -6.54
C LYS A 143 6.03 -7.23 -7.81
N PHE A 144 6.14 -8.09 -8.82
CA PHE A 144 6.57 -7.67 -10.15
C PHE A 144 5.79 -8.38 -11.24
N ILE A 145 5.79 -7.76 -12.42
CA ILE A 145 5.13 -8.25 -13.61
C ILE A 145 6.22 -8.73 -14.58
N LYS A 146 6.14 -9.99 -14.98
CA LYS A 146 6.96 -10.58 -16.04
C LYS A 146 6.20 -10.48 -17.36
N ILE A 147 6.83 -9.90 -18.38
CA ILE A 147 6.31 -9.77 -19.74
C ILE A 147 7.14 -10.55 -20.76
#